data_AF-A0A2G4GY38-F1
#
_entry.id   AF-A0A2G4GY38-F1
#
_cell.length_a   1.000
_cell.length_b   1.000
_cell.length_c   1.000
_cell.angle_alpha   90.00
_cell.angle_beta   90.00
_cell.angle_gamma   90.00
#
_symmetry.space_group_name_H-M   'P 1'
#
loop_
_entity.id
_entity.type
_entity.pdbx_description
1 polymer ?
#
loop_
_entity_poly.entity_id
_entity_poly.type
_entity_poly.pdbx_seq_one_letter_code
_entity_poly.pdbx_strand_id
1 'polypeptide(L)'
;MFAAPNAVIRPLACALGLAVLTVGLMAVQPAAARTPNAAPPVVPDSKLIPKVRPATADDLDFRPGALSIVTDTPTGGRFWVFTYTIANKTGKTQRFSPRFDMLMGDGVILTAGKDVPVD
;
A
#
# COMPACT_ATOMS: atom_id res chain seq x y z
N MET A 1 8.80 39.97 -10.31
CA MET A 1 8.51 41.14 -9.44
C MET A 1 7.03 41.08 -9.06
N PHE A 2 6.68 41.57 -7.87
CA PHE A 2 5.35 41.55 -7.24
C PHE A 2 4.77 40.16 -6.89
N ALA A 3 3.95 40.00 -5.84
CA ALA A 3 4.00 40.52 -4.45
C ALA A 3 2.95 39.73 -3.65
N ALA A 4 3.26 39.29 -2.43
CA ALA A 4 2.30 38.55 -1.60
C ALA A 4 1.46 39.49 -0.71
N PRO A 5 0.17 39.20 -0.48
CA PRO A 5 -0.58 39.74 0.63
C PRO A 5 -0.74 38.71 1.77
N ASN A 6 -0.28 39.08 2.97
CA ASN A 6 -0.67 38.39 4.21
C ASN A 6 -2.13 38.71 4.55
N ALA A 7 -2.91 37.71 4.95
CA ALA A 7 -4.19 37.91 5.63
C ALA A 7 -4.36 36.90 6.78
N VAL A 8 -4.44 37.42 8.01
CA VAL A 8 -4.59 36.64 9.24
C VAL A 8 -6.07 36.46 9.55
N ILE A 9 -6.50 35.23 9.85
CA ILE A 9 -7.85 34.96 10.39
C ILE A 9 -7.70 34.20 11.72
N ARG A 10 -8.24 34.79 12.79
CA ARG A 10 -8.30 34.22 14.15
C ARG A 10 -9.70 33.70 14.45
N PRO A 11 -9.85 32.63 15.23
CA PRO A 11 -11.04 32.38 16.04
C PRO A 11 -10.83 32.70 17.53
N LEU A 12 -11.77 33.46 18.09
CA LEU A 12 -12.27 33.36 19.48
C LEU A 12 -12.68 31.89 19.78
N ALA A 13 -12.88 31.38 21.00
CA ALA A 13 -12.69 31.80 22.39
C ALA A 13 -12.59 30.49 23.24
N CYS A 14 -12.56 30.43 24.58
CA CYS A 14 -12.66 31.42 25.65
C CYS A 14 -11.88 30.90 26.89
N ALA A 15 -11.96 31.60 28.03
CA ALA A 15 -11.52 31.10 29.33
C ALA A 15 -12.59 31.33 30.40
N LEU A 16 -12.89 30.31 31.19
CA LEU A 16 -13.68 30.40 32.43
C LEU A 16 -13.25 29.25 33.35
N GLY A 17 -12.68 29.58 34.50
CA GLY A 17 -12.37 28.63 35.57
C GLY A 17 -13.26 28.89 36.78
N LEU A 18 -13.51 27.84 37.58
CA LEU A 18 -14.02 27.99 38.95
C LEU A 18 -13.56 26.80 39.82
N ALA A 19 -13.42 27.03 41.12
CA ALA A 19 -12.71 26.14 42.03
C ALA A 19 -13.62 25.27 42.93
N VAL A 20 -13.15 24.04 43.16
CA VAL A 20 -13.26 23.15 44.33
C VAL A 20 -14.17 23.57 45.50
N LEU A 21 -15.13 22.71 45.89
CA LEU A 21 -15.18 22.18 47.28
C LEU A 21 -15.98 20.85 47.44
N THR A 22 -15.28 19.88 48.03
CA THR A 22 -15.62 18.61 48.72
C THR A 22 -17.06 18.22 49.15
N VAL A 23 -17.34 16.90 49.07
CA VAL A 23 -17.74 15.93 50.14
C VAL A 23 -18.72 14.87 49.59
N GLY A 24 -18.45 13.58 49.83
CA GLY A 24 -19.44 12.50 49.56
C GLY A 24 -18.89 11.14 49.17
N LEU A 25 -17.94 10.58 49.92
CA LEU A 25 -17.42 9.22 49.65
C LEU A 25 -18.36 8.15 50.23
N MET A 26 -19.19 7.53 49.39
CA MET A 26 -19.90 6.28 49.71
C MET A 26 -19.41 5.17 48.77
N ALA A 27 -18.73 4.19 49.35
CA ALA A 27 -18.08 3.10 48.62
C ALA A 27 -19.11 2.03 48.20
N VAL A 28 -19.54 2.07 46.94
CA VAL A 28 -20.18 0.91 46.30
C VAL A 28 -19.07 0.09 45.64
N GLN A 29 -18.68 -1.02 46.26
CA GLN A 29 -17.82 -2.01 45.62
C GLN A 29 -18.60 -2.71 44.50
N PRO A 30 -18.16 -2.64 43.22
CA PRO A 30 -18.74 -3.49 42.19
C PRO A 30 -18.35 -4.94 42.51
N ALA A 31 -19.33 -5.83 42.59
CA ALA A 31 -19.09 -7.25 42.80
C ALA A 31 -18.17 -7.79 41.69
N ALA A 32 -17.06 -8.41 42.07
CA ALA A 32 -16.09 -8.96 41.13
C ALA A 32 -16.72 -10.12 40.33
N ALA A 33 -17.23 -9.81 39.14
CA ALA A 33 -17.67 -10.81 38.18
C ALA A 33 -16.47 -11.68 37.81
N ARG A 34 -16.48 -12.96 38.25
CA ARG A 34 -15.50 -13.95 37.82
C ARG A 34 -15.69 -14.17 36.32
N THR A 35 -14.78 -13.65 35.51
CA THR A 35 -14.73 -13.98 34.09
C THR A 35 -14.52 -15.49 33.94
N PRO A 36 -15.30 -16.17 33.08
CA PRO A 36 -14.96 -17.52 32.66
C PRO A 36 -13.55 -17.50 32.07
N ASN A 37 -12.71 -18.46 32.44
CA ASN A 37 -11.34 -18.54 31.93
C ASN A 37 -11.41 -18.71 30.41
N ALA A 38 -11.03 -17.69 29.65
CA ALA A 38 -11.10 -17.72 28.20
C ALA A 38 -10.16 -18.83 27.69
N ALA A 39 -10.68 -19.72 26.84
CA ALA A 39 -9.83 -20.70 26.17
C ALA A 39 -8.71 -19.96 25.40
N PRO A 40 -7.47 -20.49 25.37
CA PRO A 40 -6.40 -19.88 24.59
C PRO A 40 -6.85 -19.63 23.15
N PRO A 41 -6.51 -18.48 22.54
CA PRO A 41 -6.87 -18.23 21.15
C PRO A 41 -6.25 -19.33 20.28
N VAL A 42 -7.11 -20.01 19.51
CA VAL A 42 -6.64 -20.92 18.46
C VAL A 42 -5.95 -20.06 17.41
N VAL A 43 -4.62 -19.99 17.50
CA VAL A 43 -3.79 -19.46 16.42
C VAL A 43 -4.06 -20.38 15.23
N PRO A 44 -4.61 -19.88 14.11
CA PRO A 44 -4.76 -20.70 12.93
C PRO A 44 -3.37 -21.21 12.53
N ASP A 45 -3.22 -22.51 12.31
CA ASP A 45 -1.98 -23.07 11.76
C ASP A 45 -1.55 -22.20 10.58
N SER A 46 -0.35 -21.62 10.69
CA SER A 46 0.23 -20.76 9.67
C SER A 46 0.37 -21.57 8.40
N LYS A 47 -0.68 -21.56 7.58
CA LYS A 47 -0.81 -22.41 6.40
C LYS A 47 0.44 -22.23 5.58
N LEU A 48 1.21 -23.32 5.48
CA LEU A 48 2.41 -23.44 4.67
C LEU A 48 2.14 -22.73 3.35
N ILE A 49 2.76 -21.55 3.15
CA ILE A 49 2.63 -20.83 1.90
C ILE A 49 3.07 -21.82 0.82
N PRO A 50 2.19 -22.20 -0.13
CA PRO A 50 2.55 -23.22 -1.10
C PRO A 50 3.84 -22.78 -1.78
N LYS A 51 4.86 -23.64 -1.81
CA LYS A 51 6.16 -23.31 -2.41
C LYS A 51 6.01 -23.29 -3.93
N VAL A 52 5.37 -22.25 -4.44
CA VAL A 52 5.08 -22.04 -5.85
C VAL A 52 6.40 -21.77 -6.56
N ARG A 53 6.70 -22.57 -7.58
CA ARG A 53 7.91 -22.39 -8.38
C ARG A 53 7.82 -21.08 -9.20
N PRO A 54 8.89 -20.28 -9.30
CA PRO A 54 8.97 -19.20 -10.28
C PRO A 54 8.84 -19.73 -11.71
N ALA A 55 8.11 -19.01 -12.56
CA ALA A 55 8.05 -19.27 -13.99
C ALA A 55 9.39 -18.91 -14.66
N THR A 56 9.84 -19.75 -15.59
CA THR A 56 10.94 -19.43 -16.52
C THR A 56 10.38 -18.82 -17.81
N ALA A 57 11.26 -18.32 -18.68
CA ALA A 57 10.85 -17.88 -20.02
C ALA A 57 10.17 -19.03 -20.81
N ASP A 58 10.68 -20.25 -20.68
CA ASP A 58 10.13 -21.42 -21.38
C ASP A 58 8.77 -21.89 -20.84
N ASP A 59 8.39 -21.53 -19.61
CA ASP A 59 7.06 -21.81 -19.05
C ASP A 59 5.95 -20.95 -19.67
N LEU A 60 6.29 -19.81 -20.27
CA LEU A 60 5.34 -18.77 -20.67
C LEU A 60 5.28 -18.58 -22.20
N ASP A 61 4.11 -18.27 -22.75
CA ASP A 61 3.98 -17.58 -24.05
C ASP A 61 3.87 -16.09 -23.76
N PHE A 62 4.91 -15.32 -24.11
CA PHE A 62 4.96 -13.87 -23.93
C PHE A 62 4.75 -13.16 -25.27
N ARG A 63 3.69 -12.34 -25.33
CA ARG A 63 3.30 -11.60 -26.52
C ARG A 63 3.32 -10.10 -26.22
N PRO A 64 4.39 -9.37 -26.59
CA PRO A 64 4.45 -7.92 -26.43
C PRO A 64 3.54 -7.24 -27.46
N GLY A 65 2.82 -6.20 -27.01
CA GLY A 65 2.15 -5.23 -27.86
C GLY A 65 3.09 -4.11 -28.29
N ALA A 66 2.55 -3.13 -29.02
CA ALA A 66 3.31 -1.97 -29.44
C ALA A 66 3.69 -1.06 -28.24
N LEU A 67 4.92 -0.52 -28.29
CA LEU A 67 5.34 0.56 -27.42
C LEU A 67 4.84 1.89 -27.99
N SER A 68 4.20 2.71 -27.16
CA SER A 68 3.63 4.00 -27.53
C SER A 68 3.94 5.06 -26.47
N ILE A 69 3.88 6.33 -26.86
CA ILE A 69 3.90 7.44 -25.88
C ILE A 69 2.46 7.90 -25.67
N VAL A 70 2.01 7.86 -24.43
CA VAL A 70 0.72 8.40 -23.99
C VAL A 70 0.97 9.71 -23.24
N THR A 71 0.21 10.75 -23.57
CA THR A 71 0.20 12.00 -22.79
C THR A 71 -1.04 12.00 -21.89
N ASP A 72 -0.84 12.11 -20.58
CA ASP A 72 -1.91 12.30 -19.63
C ASP A 72 -2.42 13.75 -19.71
N THR A 73 -3.65 13.93 -20.18
CA THR A 73 -4.21 15.27 -20.44
C THR A 73 -4.34 16.16 -19.19
N PRO A 74 -4.76 15.65 -18.00
CA PRO A 74 -4.84 16.47 -16.79
C PRO A 74 -3.49 16.97 -16.25
N THR A 75 -2.43 16.16 -16.30
CA THR A 75 -1.11 16.54 -15.74
C THR A 75 -0.10 17.03 -16.77
N GLY A 76 -0.32 16.76 -18.06
CA GLY A 76 0.67 16.95 -19.13
C GLY A 76 1.81 15.91 -19.12
N GLY A 77 1.79 14.93 -18.21
CA GLY A 77 2.81 13.89 -18.09
C GLY A 77 2.87 13.02 -19.35
N ARG A 78 4.08 12.66 -19.79
CA ARG A 78 4.30 11.78 -20.95
C ARG A 78 4.88 10.45 -20.48
N PHE A 79 4.22 9.37 -20.86
CA PHE A 79 4.52 8.01 -20.39
C PHE A 79 4.77 7.08 -21.57
N TRP A 80 5.83 6.28 -21.45
CA TRP A 80 6.04 5.14 -22.34
C TRP A 80 5.16 3.99 -21.86
N VAL A 81 4.24 3.54 -22.73
CA VAL A 81 3.24 2.52 -22.42
C VAL A 81 3.29 1.45 -23.50
N PHE A 82 3.42 0.21 -23.08
CA PHE A 82 3.17 -0.97 -23.90
C PHE A 82 2.24 -1.92 -23.14
N THR A 83 1.43 -2.67 -23.88
CA THR A 83 0.63 -3.76 -23.32
C THR A 83 1.32 -5.09 -23.62
N TYR A 84 1.01 -6.13 -22.85
CA TYR A 84 1.49 -7.49 -23.13
C TYR A 84 0.45 -8.52 -22.73
N THR A 85 0.51 -9.69 -23.35
CA THR A 85 -0.25 -10.88 -22.95
C THR A 85 0.72 -11.97 -22.53
N ILE A 86 0.38 -12.69 -21.46
CA ILE A 86 1.10 -13.87 -20.98
C ILE A 86 0.13 -15.03 -20.83
N ALA A 87 0.52 -16.19 -21.36
CA ALA A 87 -0.14 -17.45 -21.07
C ALA A 87 0.85 -18.44 -20.43
N ASN A 88 0.39 -19.16 -19.40
CA ASN A 88 1.16 -20.24 -18.76
C ASN A 88 0.95 -21.54 -19.54
N LYS A 89 2.01 -22.07 -20.13
CA LYS A 89 1.97 -23.27 -20.99
C LYS A 89 1.94 -24.59 -20.22
N THR A 90 2.14 -24.55 -18.89
CA THR A 90 2.38 -25.76 -18.07
C THR A 90 1.15 -26.31 -17.35
N GLY A 91 0.08 -25.53 -17.25
CA GLY A 91 -1.10 -25.86 -16.44
C GLY A 91 -0.87 -25.92 -14.92
N LYS A 92 0.34 -25.63 -14.42
CA LYS A 92 0.69 -25.62 -12.99
C LYS A 92 0.70 -24.19 -12.46
N THR A 93 0.27 -23.96 -11.22
CA THR A 93 0.45 -22.66 -10.55
C THR A 93 1.94 -22.32 -10.46
N GLN A 94 2.31 -21.12 -10.91
CA GLN A 94 3.69 -20.62 -10.93
C GLN A 94 3.70 -19.14 -10.51
N ARG A 95 4.82 -18.69 -9.94
CA ARG A 95 5.01 -17.28 -9.55
C ARG A 95 5.58 -16.52 -10.74
N PHE A 96 4.92 -15.43 -11.12
CA PHE A 96 5.37 -14.52 -12.17
C PHE A 96 5.62 -13.13 -11.58
N SER A 97 6.81 -12.59 -11.84
CA SER A 97 7.27 -11.30 -11.35
C SER A 97 7.91 -10.54 -12.52
N PRO A 98 7.16 -9.69 -13.24
CA PRO A 98 7.69 -8.99 -14.41
C PRO A 98 8.73 -7.93 -14.01
N ARG A 99 9.77 -7.80 -14.82
CA ARG A 99 10.69 -6.65 -14.82
C ARG A 99 10.83 -6.14 -16.24
N PHE A 100 10.94 -4.82 -16.39
CA PHE A 100 11.07 -4.16 -17.68
C PHE A 100 12.26 -3.20 -17.66
N ASP A 101 13.22 -3.43 -18.54
CA ASP A 101 14.36 -2.55 -18.77
C ASP A 101 14.20 -1.97 -20.19
N MET A 102 14.18 -0.65 -20.33
CA MET A 102 13.99 0.03 -21.61
C MET A 102 15.29 0.67 -22.09
N LEU A 103 15.84 0.16 -23.19
CA LEU A 103 17.01 0.74 -23.84
C LEU A 103 16.60 1.93 -24.72
N MET A 104 17.14 3.10 -24.40
CA MET A 104 16.95 4.34 -25.14
C MET A 104 17.96 4.46 -26.29
N GLY A 105 17.66 5.29 -27.29
CA GLY A 105 18.50 5.45 -28.49
C GLY A 105 19.86 6.12 -28.25
N ASP A 106 20.07 6.71 -27.08
CA ASP A 106 21.34 7.26 -26.59
C ASP A 106 22.19 6.21 -25.82
N GLY A 107 21.69 4.98 -25.69
CA GLY A 107 22.33 3.89 -24.95
C GLY A 107 21.98 3.84 -23.46
N VAL A 108 21.14 4.76 -22.95
CA VAL A 108 20.70 4.74 -21.54
C VAL A 108 19.67 3.64 -21.33
N ILE A 109 19.79 2.89 -20.23
CA ILE A 109 18.79 1.90 -19.81
C ILE A 109 17.93 2.49 -18.69
N LEU A 110 16.62 2.55 -18.91
CA LEU A 110 15.63 2.92 -17.92
C LEU A 110 15.03 1.64 -17.30
N THR A 111 15.47 1.30 -16.09
CA THR A 111 14.98 0.15 -15.32
C THR A 111 13.68 0.48 -14.58
N ALA A 112 12.59 -0.21 -14.91
CA ALA A 112 11.34 -0.15 -14.17
C ALA A 112 11.23 -1.32 -13.17
N GLY A 113 10.53 -1.08 -12.05
CA GLY A 113 10.27 -2.11 -11.04
C GLY A 113 11.39 -2.32 -10.01
N LYS A 114 12.42 -1.46 -9.97
CA LYS A 114 13.56 -1.61 -9.02
C LYS A 114 13.17 -1.60 -7.53
N ASP A 115 12.04 -0.97 -7.19
CA ASP A 115 11.50 -0.85 -5.83
C ASP A 115 10.20 -1.65 -5.63
N VAL A 116 9.82 -2.51 -6.59
CA VAL A 116 8.66 -3.41 -6.44
C VAL A 116 9.11 -4.62 -5.61
N PRO A 117 8.46 -4.91 -4.46
CA PRO A 117 8.83 -6.06 -3.64
C PRO A 117 8.75 -7.37 -4.43
N VAL A 118 9.79 -8.19 -4.28
CA VAL A 118 9.84 -9.56 -4.77
C VAL A 118 10.15 -10.47 -3.57
N ASP A 119 9.20 -11.34 -3.24
CA ASP A 119 9.28 -12.25 -2.08
C ASP A 119 10.28 -13.41 -2.27
#